data_AF-A0A9X2IEP4-F1
#
_entry.id   AF-A0A9X2IEP4-F1
#
_cell.length_a   1.000
_cell.length_b   1.000
_cell.length_c   1.000
_cell.angle_alpha   90.00
_cell.angle_beta   90.00
_cell.angle_gamma   90.00
#
_symmetry.space_group_name_H-M   'P 1'
#
loop_
_entity.id
_entity.type
_entity.pdbx_description
1 polymer ?
#
loop_
_entity_poly.entity_id
_entity_poly.type
_entity_poly.pdbx_seq_one_letter_code
_entity_poly.pdbx_strand_id
1 'polypeptide(L)'
;MAHARSPHRRHHRGAPRPGGLLARLVLVGCLVAAPVLVACGAADDGSAGAPADDSSAATAGPASPSSPSSGSSGSSGAATSPGETLGAWAADPEHAVDRPAPLEAALVAADLLVTTSQPLDAAAVARVRAVPGVRLVERVSRAQALVEDRTLDLLAVDPARYRRFTPAASAQSQVVWNRVAGGEIAVRPALRRRLPADDEGWLRLGNRTDSPRVHVGAYAPQVAGVDAVVNEAWVDDLEMTRGNALLVAVAPRTSPQSVRRAVTRAAGSDAAVEILGPDLPVGAAQTAVVVGTVGEAVGRFTYTVLGGGRIAPDPAWVAAHIRTETVPILGSVTCNNAIFPQLRAALTEIVDLGLASEIHPGEYAGCYYPRFIAGTTSLSNHSFGLALDLNVPGNQRGTVGEMDRTVVAVFEKWGFTWGGDWAFTDPMHFEMNRVVNPG
;
A
#
# COMPACT_ATOMS: atom_id res chain seq x y z
N MET A 1 -41.82 -19.14 74.42
CA MET A 1 -41.53 -17.69 74.58
C MET A 1 -41.45 -17.12 73.16
N ALA A 2 -42.55 -16.64 72.55
CA ALA A 2 -43.24 -15.35 72.78
C ALA A 2 -42.31 -14.15 72.42
N HIS A 3 -42.63 -13.16 71.57
CA HIS A 3 -43.89 -12.63 71.02
C HIS A 3 -43.59 -11.76 69.76
N ALA A 4 -44.38 -11.85 68.68
CA ALA A 4 -45.49 -10.96 68.25
C ALA A 4 -45.03 -9.75 67.38
N ARG A 5 -45.30 -9.70 66.06
CA ARG A 5 -46.55 -9.37 65.32
C ARG A 5 -46.93 -7.86 65.31
N SER A 6 -46.77 -7.24 64.11
CA SER A 6 -47.75 -6.50 63.25
C SER A 6 -48.83 -5.59 63.90
N PRO A 7 -49.44 -4.56 63.24
CA PRO A 7 -49.96 -4.69 61.86
C PRO A 7 -50.24 -3.42 60.98
N HIS A 8 -50.54 -3.70 59.70
CA HIS A 8 -51.57 -3.11 58.80
C HIS A 8 -51.55 -1.58 58.47
N ARG A 9 -51.87 -1.12 57.25
CA ARG A 9 -52.96 -1.53 56.35
C ARG A 9 -52.79 -0.95 54.93
N ARG A 10 -53.36 -1.68 53.97
CA ARG A 10 -53.48 -1.39 52.53
C ARG A 10 -54.40 -0.19 52.23
N HIS A 11 -54.17 0.48 51.10
CA HIS A 11 -55.25 0.82 50.17
C HIS A 11 -54.82 0.64 48.71
N HIS A 12 -55.81 0.32 47.89
CA HIS A 12 -55.78 -0.34 46.58
C HIS A 12 -56.26 0.63 45.48
N ARG A 13 -55.92 0.29 44.23
CA ARG A 13 -56.50 0.76 42.93
C ARG A 13 -55.94 2.08 42.40
N GLY A 14 -55.64 2.26 41.12
CA GLY A 14 -55.82 1.40 39.94
C GLY A 14 -55.11 2.01 38.72
N ALA A 15 -54.91 1.21 37.66
CA ALA A 15 -54.45 1.68 36.35
C ALA A 15 -55.58 2.43 35.61
N PRO A 16 -55.29 3.32 34.64
CA PRO A 16 -55.18 2.84 33.24
C PRO A 16 -54.28 3.64 32.25
N ARG A 17 -53.71 2.89 31.29
CA ARG A 17 -53.59 3.12 29.81
C ARG A 17 -52.75 4.27 29.20
N PRO A 18 -52.29 4.09 27.93
CA PRO A 18 -51.04 4.63 27.40
C PRO A 18 -51.22 5.90 26.55
N GLY A 19 -50.22 6.79 26.57
CA GLY A 19 -50.15 8.00 25.75
C GLY A 19 -49.16 7.85 24.60
N GLY A 20 -49.59 8.23 23.39
CA GLY A 20 -48.88 8.06 22.13
C GLY A 20 -47.65 8.94 21.95
N LEU A 21 -46.68 8.39 21.21
CA LEU A 21 -45.52 9.11 20.67
C LEU A 21 -45.92 9.79 19.35
N LEU A 22 -45.85 11.12 19.33
CA LEU A 22 -45.92 11.93 18.12
C LEU A 22 -44.59 11.80 17.36
N ALA A 23 -44.64 11.20 16.17
CA ALA A 23 -43.56 11.21 15.19
C ALA A 23 -43.47 12.61 14.55
N ARG A 24 -42.35 13.30 14.76
CA ARG A 24 -41.97 14.49 13.98
C ARG A 24 -41.11 14.04 12.81
N LEU A 25 -41.71 14.07 11.63
CA LEU A 25 -41.07 13.96 10.33
C LEU A 25 -40.30 15.28 10.06
N VAL A 26 -38.98 15.23 9.97
CA VAL A 26 -38.17 16.33 9.43
C VAL A 26 -37.67 15.88 8.06
N LEU A 27 -38.26 16.47 7.02
CA LEU A 27 -37.75 16.44 5.65
C LEU A 27 -36.40 17.18 5.61
N VAL A 28 -35.33 16.49 5.24
CA VAL A 28 -34.11 17.15 4.75
C VAL A 28 -34.00 16.82 3.27
N GLY A 29 -34.15 17.85 2.45
CA GLY A 29 -34.15 17.77 1.00
C GLY A 29 -32.78 17.38 0.44
N CYS A 30 -32.77 16.36 -0.41
CA CYS A 30 -31.65 16.05 -1.30
C CYS A 30 -31.58 17.11 -2.41
N LEU A 31 -30.54 17.94 -2.39
CA LEU A 31 -30.11 18.70 -3.57
C LEU A 31 -29.33 17.76 -4.49
N VAL A 32 -29.99 17.36 -5.58
CA VAL A 32 -29.39 16.66 -6.71
C VAL A 32 -28.76 17.71 -7.62
N ALA A 33 -27.43 17.72 -7.71
CA ALA A 33 -26.71 18.48 -8.71
C ALA A 33 -26.69 17.69 -10.03
N ALA A 34 -27.37 18.20 -11.06
CA ALA A 34 -27.32 17.68 -12.41
C ALA A 34 -26.10 18.27 -13.16
N PRO A 35 -25.38 17.48 -13.99
CA PRO A 35 -24.29 17.98 -14.81
C PRO A 35 -24.83 18.72 -16.04
N VAL A 36 -24.33 19.95 -16.24
CA VAL A 36 -24.54 20.73 -17.47
C VAL A 36 -23.64 20.16 -18.57
N LEU A 37 -24.26 19.59 -19.58
CA LEU A 37 -23.65 19.25 -20.87
C LEU A 37 -23.44 20.53 -21.67
N VAL A 38 -22.18 20.88 -21.93
CA VAL A 38 -21.81 21.86 -22.97
C VAL A 38 -21.34 21.06 -24.19
N ALA A 39 -22.15 21.10 -25.25
CA ALA A 39 -21.80 20.66 -26.59
C ALA A 39 -21.78 21.88 -27.51
N CYS A 40 -20.65 22.12 -28.15
CA CYS A 40 -20.38 22.97 -29.32
C CYS A 40 -19.01 22.48 -29.80
N GLY A 41 -18.72 22.10 -31.03
CA GLY A 41 -19.39 22.18 -32.32
C GLY A 41 -18.22 22.12 -33.31
N ALA A 42 -18.12 21.05 -34.10
CA ALA A 42 -17.18 20.97 -35.21
C ALA A 42 -17.80 21.69 -36.42
N ALA A 43 -17.01 22.54 -37.09
CA ALA A 43 -17.30 23.03 -38.42
C ALA A 43 -15.98 23.33 -39.14
N ASP A 44 -15.96 22.92 -40.40
CA ASP A 44 -14.86 22.78 -41.34
C ASP A 44 -14.34 24.08 -41.98
N ASP A 45 -13.17 23.92 -42.62
CA ASP A 45 -12.71 24.45 -43.92
C ASP A 45 -12.49 25.94 -44.21
N GLY A 46 -11.30 26.20 -44.78
CA GLY A 46 -10.90 27.42 -45.49
C GLY A 46 -9.38 27.64 -45.43
N SER A 47 -8.54 27.00 -46.24
CA SER A 47 -8.22 27.25 -47.66
C SER A 47 -6.96 28.12 -47.88
N ALA A 48 -6.12 27.59 -48.78
CA ALA A 48 -5.18 28.24 -49.71
C ALA A 48 -3.77 28.67 -49.25
N GLY A 49 -2.77 28.14 -49.96
CA GLY A 49 -1.47 28.81 -50.15
C GLY A 49 -0.26 27.92 -50.43
N ALA A 50 -0.25 27.15 -51.52
CA ALA A 50 0.99 26.70 -52.15
C ALA A 50 1.54 27.81 -53.07
N PRO A 51 2.84 27.79 -53.43
CA PRO A 51 3.15 27.10 -54.69
C PRO A 51 4.48 26.33 -54.72
N ALA A 52 4.52 25.33 -55.63
CA ALA A 52 5.57 24.96 -56.60
C ALA A 52 7.02 24.81 -56.12
N ASP A 53 7.88 23.96 -56.65
CA ASP A 53 7.91 22.85 -57.61
C ASP A 53 9.38 22.40 -57.50
N ASP A 54 9.69 21.11 -57.45
CA ASP A 54 10.61 20.57 -58.47
C ASP A 54 10.55 19.05 -58.51
N SER A 55 10.46 18.55 -59.74
CA SER A 55 10.40 17.15 -60.12
C SER A 55 11.74 16.76 -60.74
N SER A 56 12.25 15.57 -60.46
CA SER A 56 12.77 14.71 -61.54
C SER A 56 13.08 13.30 -61.05
N ALA A 57 12.68 12.35 -61.87
CA ALA A 57 12.79 10.92 -61.71
C ALA A 57 13.71 10.32 -62.79
N ALA A 58 14.19 9.10 -62.50
CA ALA A 58 14.68 8.06 -63.42
C ALA A 58 16.02 8.34 -64.16
N THR A 59 16.93 7.39 -64.39
CA THR A 59 16.78 6.11 -65.11
C THR A 59 17.96 5.14 -64.85
N ALA A 60 17.86 3.93 -65.42
CA ALA A 60 18.47 2.66 -65.04
C ALA A 60 19.72 2.18 -65.85
N GLY A 61 20.50 1.26 -65.22
CA GLY A 61 21.20 0.07 -65.80
C GLY A 61 22.36 0.25 -66.81
N PRO A 62 23.19 -0.80 -67.13
CA PRO A 62 22.93 -2.25 -66.96
C PRO A 62 24.12 -3.20 -66.56
N ALA A 63 23.75 -4.48 -66.26
CA ALA A 63 24.38 -5.82 -66.50
C ALA A 63 25.79 -6.19 -65.94
N SER A 64 25.98 -7.16 -65.00
CA SER A 64 25.91 -8.67 -65.03
C SER A 64 27.23 -9.38 -65.46
N PRO A 65 27.51 -10.68 -65.18
CA PRO A 65 27.09 -11.60 -64.10
C PRO A 65 28.21 -12.54 -63.56
N SER A 66 27.98 -13.30 -62.47
CA SER A 66 28.32 -14.75 -62.35
C SER A 66 27.87 -15.39 -61.02
N SER A 67 27.39 -16.63 -61.11
CA SER A 67 27.12 -17.61 -60.04
C SER A 67 27.49 -19.01 -60.62
N PRO A 68 27.38 -20.16 -59.92
CA PRO A 68 27.09 -20.43 -58.51
C PRO A 68 28.06 -21.45 -57.86
N SER A 69 27.96 -21.70 -56.54
CA SER A 69 28.18 -23.06 -56.02
C SER A 69 27.43 -23.31 -54.72
N SER A 70 26.84 -24.50 -54.71
CA SER A 70 26.04 -25.19 -53.70
C SER A 70 26.86 -25.68 -52.51
N GLY A 71 26.31 -25.58 -51.30
CA GLY A 71 26.86 -26.20 -50.09
C GLY A 71 25.79 -26.41 -49.03
N SER A 72 25.40 -27.67 -48.87
CA SER A 72 24.38 -28.19 -47.95
C SER A 72 24.70 -27.90 -46.48
N SER A 73 23.71 -27.41 -45.74
CA SER A 73 23.72 -27.23 -44.28
C SER A 73 23.84 -28.58 -43.57
N GLY A 74 24.95 -28.76 -42.84
CA GLY A 74 25.18 -29.86 -41.90
C GLY A 74 25.15 -29.35 -40.46
N SER A 75 24.35 -30.02 -39.64
CA SER A 75 24.21 -29.85 -38.20
C SER A 75 25.55 -29.83 -37.45
N SER A 76 25.73 -28.88 -36.54
CA SER A 76 26.54 -29.09 -35.34
C SER A 76 25.89 -28.35 -34.17
N GLY A 77 25.43 -29.15 -33.20
CA GLY A 77 24.91 -28.66 -31.93
C GLY A 77 26.01 -27.96 -31.16
N ALA A 78 25.85 -26.67 -30.94
CA ALA A 78 26.54 -25.96 -29.88
C ALA A 78 25.63 -26.04 -28.64
N ALA A 79 26.11 -26.75 -27.62
CA ALA A 79 25.50 -26.78 -26.31
C ALA A 79 25.47 -25.35 -25.76
N THR A 80 24.27 -24.78 -25.64
CA THR A 80 24.04 -23.53 -24.92
C THR A 80 24.24 -23.78 -23.44
N SER A 81 25.25 -23.14 -22.86
CA SER A 81 25.42 -23.02 -21.41
C SER A 81 24.15 -22.38 -20.81
N PRO A 82 23.58 -22.90 -19.70
CA PRO A 82 22.30 -22.43 -19.15
C PRO A 82 22.27 -20.97 -18.61
N GLY A 83 23.36 -20.21 -18.71
CA GLY A 83 23.48 -18.88 -18.07
C GLY A 83 23.28 -17.67 -18.98
N GLU A 84 23.40 -17.78 -20.30
CA GLU A 84 23.55 -16.60 -21.18
C GLU A 84 22.24 -15.94 -21.67
N THR A 85 21.06 -16.47 -21.31
CA THR A 85 19.77 -15.87 -21.71
C THR A 85 18.91 -15.35 -20.55
N LEU A 86 19.43 -15.42 -19.32
CA LEU A 86 18.71 -14.97 -18.12
C LEU A 86 18.77 -13.44 -17.95
N GLY A 87 19.92 -12.80 -18.25
CA GLY A 87 20.17 -11.39 -17.95
C GLY A 87 19.82 -10.35 -19.04
N ALA A 88 19.55 -10.74 -20.28
CA ALA A 88 19.43 -9.78 -21.39
C ALA A 88 18.11 -8.97 -21.43
N TRP A 89 17.15 -9.27 -20.54
CA TRP A 89 15.81 -8.66 -20.54
C TRP A 89 15.33 -8.24 -19.13
N ALA A 90 16.09 -8.59 -18.10
CA ALA A 90 15.79 -8.24 -16.72
C ALA A 90 16.38 -6.85 -16.46
N ALA A 91 15.53 -5.90 -16.04
CA ALA A 91 16.01 -4.59 -15.60
C ALA A 91 16.90 -4.70 -14.35
N ASP A 92 16.73 -5.77 -13.56
CA ASP A 92 17.52 -6.08 -12.37
C ASP A 92 17.92 -7.57 -12.35
N PRO A 93 19.05 -7.94 -12.97
CA PRO A 93 19.49 -9.33 -13.02
C PRO A 93 20.03 -9.85 -11.68
N GLU A 94 20.37 -8.99 -10.73
CA GLU A 94 20.89 -9.38 -9.41
C GLU A 94 19.78 -9.99 -8.54
N HIS A 95 18.54 -9.54 -8.74
CA HIS A 95 17.34 -10.06 -8.09
C HIS A 95 16.60 -11.11 -8.93
N ALA A 96 17.24 -11.70 -9.94
CA ALA A 96 16.61 -12.71 -10.79
C ALA A 96 16.54 -14.09 -10.11
N VAL A 97 15.39 -14.75 -10.24
CA VAL A 97 15.15 -16.15 -9.87
C VAL A 97 14.74 -16.97 -11.11
N ASP A 98 14.61 -18.28 -10.95
CA ASP A 98 14.17 -19.16 -12.03
C ASP A 98 12.83 -18.72 -12.62
N ARG A 99 12.78 -18.61 -13.95
CA ARG A 99 11.55 -18.27 -14.65
C ARG A 99 10.52 -19.39 -14.52
N PRO A 100 9.25 -19.07 -14.23
CA PRO A 100 8.23 -20.10 -14.14
C PRO A 100 7.94 -20.69 -15.51
N ALA A 101 7.73 -22.01 -15.58
CA ALA A 101 7.16 -22.65 -16.76
C ALA A 101 5.75 -22.08 -17.09
N PRO A 102 5.18 -22.33 -18.28
CA PRO A 102 3.78 -21.99 -18.58
C PRO A 102 2.78 -22.50 -17.53
N LEU A 103 1.67 -21.77 -17.31
CA LEU A 103 0.70 -22.14 -16.29
C LEU A 103 -0.26 -23.22 -16.78
N GLU A 104 -0.08 -24.43 -16.28
CA GLU A 104 -1.00 -25.55 -16.55
C GLU A 104 -1.96 -25.83 -15.38
N ALA A 105 -1.55 -25.47 -14.17
CA ALA A 105 -2.32 -25.74 -12.97
C ALA A 105 -3.55 -24.83 -12.85
N ALA A 106 -4.66 -25.39 -12.34
CA ALA A 106 -5.88 -24.63 -12.10
C ALA A 106 -5.66 -23.47 -11.13
N LEU A 107 -6.36 -22.37 -11.40
CA LEU A 107 -6.40 -21.19 -10.54
C LEU A 107 -7.11 -21.51 -9.22
N VAL A 108 -6.77 -20.74 -8.19
CA VAL A 108 -7.33 -20.87 -6.85
C VAL A 108 -7.75 -19.49 -6.36
N ALA A 109 -8.80 -19.45 -5.54
CA ALA A 109 -9.12 -18.24 -4.81
C ALA A 109 -8.08 -18.00 -3.71
N ALA A 110 -7.64 -16.76 -3.56
CA ALA A 110 -6.99 -16.29 -2.35
C ALA A 110 -8.10 -15.93 -1.36
N ASP A 111 -8.38 -16.81 -0.40
CA ASP A 111 -9.51 -16.67 0.52
C ASP A 111 -9.11 -16.04 1.85
N LEU A 112 -7.93 -16.39 2.36
CA LEU A 112 -7.37 -15.78 3.56
C LEU A 112 -5.93 -15.37 3.34
N LEU A 113 -5.55 -14.27 4.00
CA LEU A 113 -4.16 -13.87 4.22
C LEU A 113 -3.86 -13.97 5.70
N VAL A 114 -2.91 -14.83 6.04
CA VAL A 114 -2.39 -15.01 7.40
C VAL A 114 -1.09 -14.23 7.49
N THR A 115 -0.93 -13.38 8.50
CA THR A 115 0.30 -12.59 8.71
C THR A 115 0.77 -12.73 10.16
N THR A 116 2.08 -12.89 10.35
CA THR A 116 2.76 -12.91 11.65
C THR A 116 3.92 -11.90 11.67
N SER A 117 4.36 -11.50 12.86
CA SER A 117 5.55 -10.63 13.00
C SER A 117 6.87 -11.39 12.89
N GLN A 118 6.82 -12.72 12.85
CA GLN A 118 7.98 -13.61 12.75
C GLN A 118 7.74 -14.64 11.63
N PRO A 119 8.79 -15.33 11.13
CA PRO A 119 8.64 -16.41 10.16
C PRO A 119 7.71 -17.51 10.68
N LEU A 120 6.80 -18.00 9.82
CA LEU A 120 6.00 -19.18 10.12
C LEU A 120 6.83 -20.45 9.93
N ASP A 121 7.06 -21.18 11.01
CA ASP A 121 7.78 -22.44 10.98
C ASP A 121 7.01 -23.53 10.20
N ALA A 122 7.73 -24.58 9.79
CA ALA A 122 7.14 -25.65 8.99
C ALA A 122 5.98 -26.37 9.72
N ALA A 123 6.01 -26.41 11.06
CA ALA A 123 4.97 -27.03 11.85
C ALA A 123 3.67 -26.19 11.85
N ALA A 124 3.77 -24.87 11.95
CA ALA A 124 2.65 -23.94 11.83
C ALA A 124 2.02 -24.02 10.45
N VAL A 125 2.83 -24.01 9.38
CA VAL A 125 2.35 -24.19 8.01
C VAL A 125 1.64 -25.54 7.85
N ALA A 126 2.20 -26.62 8.39
CA ALA A 126 1.58 -27.95 8.35
C ALA A 126 0.25 -28.00 9.13
N ARG A 127 0.17 -27.36 10.30
CA ARG A 127 -1.09 -27.26 11.06
C ARG A 127 -2.16 -26.49 10.29
N VAL A 128 -1.80 -25.38 9.64
CA VAL A 128 -2.75 -24.60 8.81
C VAL A 128 -3.24 -25.44 7.63
N ARG A 129 -2.34 -26.18 6.96
CA ARG A 129 -2.71 -27.13 5.88
C ARG A 129 -3.65 -28.24 6.34
N ALA A 130 -3.52 -28.68 7.59
CA ALA A 130 -4.34 -29.74 8.17
C ALA A 130 -5.73 -29.27 8.66
N VAL A 131 -6.02 -27.96 8.64
CA VAL A 131 -7.34 -27.45 9.05
C VAL A 131 -8.41 -27.95 8.07
N PRO A 132 -9.47 -28.64 8.55
CA PRO A 132 -10.56 -29.09 7.68
C PRO A 132 -11.18 -27.92 6.89
N GLY A 133 -11.26 -28.08 5.57
CA GLY A 133 -11.77 -27.05 4.65
C GLY A 133 -10.67 -26.19 4.01
N VAL A 134 -9.43 -26.23 4.51
CA VAL A 134 -8.27 -25.68 3.80
C VAL A 134 -7.87 -26.62 2.65
N ARG A 135 -7.62 -26.04 1.48
CA ARG A 135 -7.31 -26.78 0.24
C ARG A 135 -5.88 -26.55 -0.23
N LEU A 136 -5.39 -25.31 -0.13
CA LEU A 136 -4.03 -24.96 -0.52
C LEU A 136 -3.49 -23.89 0.43
N VAL A 137 -2.19 -23.97 0.71
CA VAL A 137 -1.45 -22.98 1.50
C VAL A 137 -0.15 -22.68 0.79
N GLU A 138 0.00 -21.44 0.35
CA GLU A 138 1.25 -20.90 -0.19
C GLU A 138 1.92 -20.01 0.86
N ARG A 139 3.23 -20.17 1.03
CA ARG A 139 4.00 -19.34 1.96
C ARG A 139 4.60 -18.19 1.19
N VAL A 140 4.43 -16.99 1.71
CA VAL A 140 4.92 -15.74 1.12
C VAL A 140 5.55 -14.88 2.22
N SER A 141 6.25 -13.83 1.82
CA SER A 141 6.69 -12.79 2.77
C SER A 141 5.86 -11.54 2.50
N ARG A 142 5.27 -10.95 3.54
CA ARG A 142 4.46 -9.73 3.45
C ARG A 142 5.16 -8.59 4.18
N ALA A 143 5.16 -7.43 3.56
CA ALA A 143 5.59 -6.17 4.12
C ALA A 143 4.75 -5.02 3.58
N GLN A 144 4.84 -3.86 4.21
CA GLN A 144 4.28 -2.61 3.74
C GLN A 144 5.41 -1.59 3.62
N ALA A 145 5.74 -1.20 2.39
CA ALA A 145 6.69 -0.13 2.15
C ALA A 145 5.97 1.22 2.21
N LEU A 146 6.63 2.23 2.78
CA LEU A 146 6.16 3.62 2.70
C LEU A 146 6.63 4.24 1.39
N VAL A 147 5.71 4.75 0.60
CA VAL A 147 6.00 5.45 -0.66
C VAL A 147 5.20 6.73 -0.66
N GLU A 148 5.86 7.87 -0.52
CA GLU A 148 5.23 9.14 -0.21
C GLU A 148 4.29 9.00 1.01
N ASP A 149 3.07 9.55 0.95
CA ASP A 149 2.10 9.52 2.04
C ASP A 149 1.40 8.17 2.29
N ARG A 150 1.75 7.11 1.55
CA ARG A 150 0.99 5.85 1.54
C ARG A 150 1.81 4.62 1.86
N THR A 151 1.12 3.64 2.44
CA THR A 151 1.60 2.26 2.52
C THR A 151 1.31 1.52 1.22
N LEU A 152 2.31 0.83 0.67
CA LEU A 152 2.21 -0.12 -0.42
C LEU A 152 2.28 -1.55 0.14
N ASP A 153 1.19 -2.32 0.06
CA ASP A 153 1.15 -3.73 0.52
C ASP A 153 1.86 -4.65 -0.47
N LEU A 154 3.00 -5.17 -0.04
CA LEU A 154 3.97 -5.92 -0.84
C LEU A 154 4.00 -7.38 -0.43
N LEU A 155 3.98 -8.27 -1.42
CA LEU A 155 4.33 -9.66 -1.25
C LEU A 155 5.61 -10.01 -2.01
N ALA A 156 6.55 -10.68 -1.35
CA ALA A 156 7.64 -11.40 -1.98
C ALA A 156 7.25 -12.88 -2.11
N VAL A 157 7.32 -13.41 -3.33
CA VAL A 157 6.66 -14.67 -3.69
C VAL A 157 7.50 -15.56 -4.60
N ASP A 158 7.19 -16.86 -4.59
CA ASP A 158 7.54 -17.77 -5.70
C ASP A 158 6.60 -17.45 -6.90
N PRO A 159 7.12 -16.94 -8.04
CA PRO A 159 6.28 -16.54 -9.18
C PRO A 159 5.47 -17.71 -9.79
N ALA A 160 6.00 -18.93 -9.74
CA ALA A 160 5.34 -20.11 -10.30
C ALA A 160 4.13 -20.53 -9.48
N ARG A 161 4.23 -20.43 -8.15
CA ARG A 161 3.18 -20.86 -7.21
C ARG A 161 2.16 -19.77 -6.95
N TYR A 162 2.61 -18.55 -6.65
CA TYR A 162 1.73 -17.44 -6.27
C TYR A 162 0.78 -17.05 -7.39
N ARG A 163 1.22 -17.06 -8.65
CA ARG A 163 0.39 -16.62 -9.79
C ARG A 163 -0.98 -17.29 -9.88
N ARG A 164 -1.10 -18.51 -9.37
CA ARG A 164 -2.36 -19.28 -9.34
C ARG A 164 -3.45 -18.62 -8.49
N PHE A 165 -3.07 -17.78 -7.52
CA PHE A 165 -3.96 -17.04 -6.63
C PHE A 165 -4.44 -15.72 -7.22
N THR A 166 -3.82 -15.26 -8.32
CA THR A 166 -4.15 -13.99 -8.96
C THR A 166 -5.34 -14.13 -9.94
N PRO A 167 -6.01 -13.01 -10.29
CA PRO A 167 -7.03 -13.03 -11.35
C PRO A 167 -6.48 -13.59 -12.66
N ALA A 168 -7.36 -14.25 -13.45
CA ALA A 168 -6.96 -14.97 -14.66
C ALA A 168 -6.13 -14.12 -15.65
N ALA A 169 -6.45 -12.83 -15.77
CA ALA A 169 -5.72 -11.88 -16.63
C ALA A 169 -4.22 -11.77 -16.27
N SER A 170 -3.88 -11.87 -14.99
CA SER A 170 -2.49 -11.86 -14.52
C SER A 170 -1.91 -13.26 -14.50
N ALA A 171 -2.65 -14.23 -13.97
CA ALA A 171 -2.18 -15.60 -13.77
C ALA A 171 -1.65 -16.24 -15.06
N GLN A 172 -2.32 -15.98 -16.19
CA GLN A 172 -2.00 -16.54 -17.50
C GLN A 172 -0.93 -15.75 -18.27
N SER A 173 -0.52 -14.57 -17.78
CA SER A 173 0.44 -13.73 -18.49
C SER A 173 1.87 -14.18 -18.19
N GLN A 174 2.45 -14.98 -19.09
CA GLN A 174 3.84 -15.42 -18.96
C GLN A 174 4.82 -14.24 -18.91
N VAL A 175 4.52 -13.15 -19.62
CA VAL A 175 5.36 -11.94 -19.62
C VAL A 175 5.43 -11.32 -18.23
N VAL A 176 4.30 -11.19 -17.53
CA VAL A 176 4.27 -10.63 -16.16
C VAL A 176 5.15 -11.45 -15.23
N TRP A 177 4.99 -12.78 -15.24
CA TRP A 177 5.73 -13.64 -14.31
C TRP A 177 7.19 -13.85 -14.69
N ASN A 178 7.54 -13.73 -15.97
CA ASN A 178 8.95 -13.66 -16.40
C ASN A 178 9.64 -12.39 -15.89
N ARG A 179 8.93 -11.25 -15.90
CA ARG A 179 9.47 -9.98 -15.37
C ARG A 179 9.62 -10.02 -13.85
N VAL A 180 8.59 -10.50 -13.13
CA VAL A 180 8.69 -10.70 -11.67
C VAL A 180 9.83 -11.67 -11.32
N ALA A 181 9.97 -12.78 -12.04
CA ALA A 181 11.09 -13.68 -11.86
C ALA A 181 12.43 -13.01 -12.21
N GLY A 182 12.47 -12.11 -13.19
CA GLY A 182 13.64 -11.32 -13.56
C GLY A 182 13.93 -10.12 -12.66
N GLY A 183 13.47 -10.11 -11.40
CA GLY A 183 13.77 -9.05 -10.44
C GLY A 183 12.85 -7.84 -10.46
N GLU A 184 11.88 -7.74 -11.38
CA GLU A 184 11.01 -6.57 -11.51
C GLU A 184 9.76 -6.66 -10.60
N ILE A 185 9.11 -5.52 -10.33
CA ILE A 185 7.86 -5.46 -9.55
C ILE A 185 6.61 -5.48 -10.45
N ALA A 186 5.61 -6.28 -10.07
CA ALA A 186 4.28 -6.24 -10.67
C ALA A 186 3.31 -5.49 -9.74
N VAL A 187 2.74 -4.40 -10.23
CA VAL A 187 1.88 -3.49 -9.46
C VAL A 187 0.43 -3.59 -9.91
N ARG A 188 -0.54 -3.45 -9.01
CA ARG A 188 -1.96 -3.41 -9.41
C ARG A 188 -2.28 -2.19 -10.30
N PRO A 189 -3.14 -2.30 -11.32
CA PRO A 189 -3.33 -1.23 -12.31
C PRO A 189 -3.81 0.10 -11.75
N ALA A 190 -4.60 0.10 -10.67
CA ALA A 190 -5.14 1.30 -10.03
C ALA A 190 -4.05 2.24 -9.49
N LEU A 191 -2.83 1.74 -9.28
CA LEU A 191 -1.72 2.51 -8.75
C LEU A 191 -0.82 3.13 -9.83
N ARG A 192 -1.03 2.82 -11.12
CA ARG A 192 -0.17 3.27 -12.22
C ARG A 192 0.04 4.78 -12.29
N ARG A 193 -0.99 5.57 -11.99
CA ARG A 193 -0.92 7.05 -12.02
C ARG A 193 -0.67 7.66 -10.63
N ARG A 194 -0.48 6.81 -9.62
CA ARG A 194 -0.45 7.20 -8.20
C ARG A 194 0.87 6.87 -7.52
N LEU A 195 1.76 6.14 -8.19
CA LEU A 195 3.09 5.83 -7.69
C LEU A 195 4.11 6.70 -8.41
N PRO A 196 5.12 7.20 -7.69
CA PRO A 196 6.19 8.02 -8.25
C PRO A 196 7.27 7.15 -8.90
N ALA A 197 6.92 6.42 -9.95
CA ALA A 197 7.93 5.83 -10.82
C ALA A 197 8.54 6.93 -11.70
N ASP A 198 9.85 6.91 -11.90
CA ASP A 198 10.52 7.84 -12.83
C ASP A 198 10.22 7.50 -14.30
N ASP A 199 10.76 8.32 -15.22
CA ASP A 199 10.53 8.18 -16.65
C ASP A 199 11.06 6.85 -17.21
N GLU A 200 12.06 6.26 -16.54
CA GLU A 200 12.60 4.94 -16.82
C GLU A 200 11.81 3.81 -16.14
N GLY A 201 10.77 4.11 -15.37
CA GLY A 201 9.87 3.14 -14.74
C GLY A 201 10.37 2.57 -13.41
N TRP A 202 11.39 3.15 -12.78
CA TRP A 202 11.88 2.73 -11.47
C TRP A 202 11.08 3.34 -10.35
N LEU A 203 10.60 2.48 -9.45
CA LEU A 203 9.89 2.86 -8.25
C LEU A 203 10.81 2.72 -7.05
N ARG A 204 10.90 3.77 -6.25
CA ARG A 204 11.55 3.71 -4.94
C ARG A 204 10.60 3.12 -3.89
N LEU A 205 11.04 2.10 -3.18
CA LEU A 205 10.28 1.43 -2.11
C LEU A 205 10.76 1.94 -0.75
N GLY A 206 10.35 3.16 -0.41
CA GLY A 206 10.78 3.90 0.77
C GLY A 206 10.89 5.40 0.46
N ASN A 207 10.88 6.25 1.49
CA ASN A 207 10.97 7.70 1.30
C ASN A 207 12.39 8.25 1.45
N ARG A 208 13.38 7.40 1.76
CA ARG A 208 14.80 7.80 1.84
C ARG A 208 15.44 7.79 0.46
N THR A 209 16.38 8.69 0.21
CA THR A 209 17.15 8.76 -1.03
C THR A 209 17.98 7.50 -1.33
N ASP A 210 18.28 6.70 -0.32
CA ASP A 210 18.97 5.41 -0.41
C ASP A 210 18.04 4.19 -0.27
N SER A 211 16.72 4.39 -0.22
CA SER A 211 15.77 3.26 -0.22
C SER A 211 15.90 2.45 -1.51
N PRO A 212 15.71 1.11 -1.46
CA PRO A 212 15.76 0.25 -2.63
C PRO A 212 14.86 0.75 -3.77
N ARG A 213 15.33 0.60 -5.00
CA ARG A 213 14.59 0.94 -6.22
C ARG A 213 14.32 -0.34 -7.00
N VAL A 214 13.08 -0.50 -7.46
CA VAL A 214 12.65 -1.67 -8.23
C VAL A 214 11.99 -1.19 -9.52
N HIS A 215 12.41 -1.75 -10.66
CA HIS A 215 11.79 -1.43 -11.94
C HIS A 215 10.38 -1.99 -12.03
N VAL A 216 9.40 -1.17 -12.41
CA VAL A 216 8.00 -1.56 -12.60
C VAL A 216 7.86 -2.34 -13.91
N GLY A 217 7.98 -3.66 -13.81
CA GLY A 217 7.88 -4.55 -14.95
C GLY A 217 6.46 -4.77 -15.45
N ALA A 218 5.44 -4.64 -14.61
CA ALA A 218 4.08 -4.84 -15.07
C ALA A 218 3.03 -4.12 -14.23
N TYR A 219 1.94 -3.72 -14.90
CA TYR A 219 0.69 -3.38 -14.24
C TYR A 219 -0.31 -4.51 -14.46
N ALA A 220 -0.54 -5.33 -13.43
CA ALA A 220 -1.32 -6.55 -13.52
C ALA A 220 -2.22 -6.72 -12.28
N PRO A 221 -3.50 -7.09 -12.44
CA PRO A 221 -4.39 -7.38 -11.31
C PRO A 221 -3.76 -8.31 -10.27
N GLN A 222 -3.87 -7.97 -8.98
CA GLN A 222 -3.31 -8.75 -7.88
C GLN A 222 -4.40 -9.40 -7.02
N VAL A 223 -3.98 -10.24 -6.07
CA VAL A 223 -4.84 -10.70 -4.98
C VAL A 223 -5.44 -9.49 -4.26
N ALA A 224 -6.70 -9.59 -3.82
CA ALA A 224 -7.35 -8.49 -3.10
C ALA A 224 -6.53 -8.09 -1.87
N GLY A 225 -6.34 -6.78 -1.65
CA GLY A 225 -5.51 -6.26 -0.57
C GLY A 225 -4.00 -6.23 -0.85
N VAL A 226 -3.53 -6.84 -1.94
CA VAL A 226 -2.12 -6.78 -2.36
C VAL A 226 -1.95 -5.66 -3.39
N ASP A 227 -1.04 -4.73 -3.13
CA ASP A 227 -0.77 -3.62 -4.03
C ASP A 227 0.27 -4.00 -5.10
N ALA A 228 1.32 -4.72 -4.70
CA ALA A 228 2.38 -5.11 -5.59
C ALA A 228 3.12 -6.38 -5.15
N VAL A 229 3.85 -6.99 -6.09
CA VAL A 229 4.51 -8.29 -5.92
C VAL A 229 5.91 -8.25 -6.52
N VAL A 230 6.88 -8.74 -5.74
CA VAL A 230 8.26 -9.01 -6.13
C VAL A 230 8.56 -10.51 -5.93
N ASN A 231 9.70 -10.99 -6.40
CA ASN A 231 10.14 -12.36 -6.10
C ASN A 231 10.89 -12.46 -4.74
N GLU A 232 11.19 -13.67 -4.29
CA GLU A 232 11.82 -13.93 -2.98
C GLU A 232 13.27 -13.41 -2.81
N ALA A 233 13.98 -13.05 -3.90
CA ALA A 233 15.34 -12.50 -3.81
C ALA A 233 15.34 -11.12 -3.13
N TRP A 234 14.25 -10.36 -3.25
CA TRP A 234 14.08 -9.04 -2.63
C TRP A 234 13.87 -9.05 -1.11
N VAL A 235 13.68 -10.22 -0.50
CA VAL A 235 13.28 -10.32 0.92
C VAL A 235 14.29 -9.64 1.84
N ASP A 236 15.58 -9.85 1.61
CA ASP A 236 16.62 -9.32 2.49
C ASP A 236 16.85 -7.82 2.22
N ASP A 237 16.89 -7.39 0.95
CA ASP A 237 17.09 -6.00 0.53
C ASP A 237 15.92 -5.06 0.87
N LEU A 238 14.69 -5.58 0.91
CA LEU A 238 13.50 -4.84 1.36
C LEU A 238 13.24 -4.99 2.87
N GLU A 239 14.17 -5.59 3.62
CA GLU A 239 14.06 -5.83 5.06
C GLU A 239 12.76 -6.57 5.45
N MET A 240 12.29 -7.45 4.58
CA MET A 240 11.08 -8.24 4.80
C MET A 240 11.36 -9.42 5.73
N THR A 241 10.39 -9.79 6.55
CA THR A 241 10.49 -11.04 7.32
C THR A 241 10.15 -12.24 6.43
N ARG A 242 11.17 -13.04 6.08
CA ARG A 242 11.00 -14.22 5.22
C ARG A 242 9.91 -15.16 5.73
N GLY A 243 8.91 -15.44 4.91
CA GLY A 243 7.87 -16.44 5.19
C GLY A 243 6.95 -16.10 6.37
N ASN A 244 6.77 -14.81 6.67
CA ASN A 244 5.88 -14.31 7.72
C ASN A 244 4.40 -14.25 7.32
N ALA A 245 4.03 -14.79 6.14
CA ALA A 245 2.66 -14.80 5.69
C ALA A 245 2.27 -16.06 4.92
N LEU A 246 0.97 -16.37 4.90
CA LEU A 246 0.38 -17.45 4.11
C LEU A 246 -0.80 -16.93 3.31
N LEU A 247 -0.86 -17.32 2.04
CA LEU A 247 -2.10 -17.31 1.27
C LEU A 247 -2.79 -18.66 1.38
N VAL A 248 -4.05 -18.63 1.80
CA VAL A 248 -4.85 -19.83 2.01
C VAL A 248 -6.02 -19.83 1.04
N ALA A 249 -6.15 -20.92 0.29
CA ALA A 249 -7.35 -21.23 -0.47
C ALA A 249 -8.18 -22.27 0.29
N VAL A 250 -9.48 -22.05 0.39
CA VAL A 250 -10.42 -23.00 0.98
C VAL A 250 -11.07 -23.88 -0.09
N ALA A 251 -11.75 -24.94 0.35
CA ALA A 251 -12.52 -25.79 -0.54
C ALA A 251 -13.77 -25.04 -1.07
N PRO A 252 -14.21 -25.26 -2.32
CA PRO A 252 -15.31 -24.49 -2.95
C PRO A 252 -16.65 -24.43 -2.19
N ARG A 253 -16.92 -25.38 -1.28
CA ARG A 253 -18.14 -25.43 -0.45
C ARG A 253 -17.90 -24.99 1.00
N THR A 254 -16.72 -24.46 1.29
CA THR A 254 -16.32 -23.98 2.60
C THR A 254 -16.28 -22.47 2.58
N SER A 255 -16.89 -21.83 3.59
CA SER A 255 -16.82 -20.39 3.77
C SER A 255 -15.49 -20.02 4.45
N PRO A 256 -14.76 -18.98 3.99
CA PRO A 256 -13.55 -18.52 4.67
C PRO A 256 -13.81 -18.14 6.15
N GLN A 257 -15.00 -17.61 6.45
CA GLN A 257 -15.43 -17.30 7.81
C GLN A 257 -15.47 -18.53 8.72
N SER A 258 -15.88 -19.70 8.22
CA SER A 258 -16.03 -20.91 9.04
C SER A 258 -14.68 -21.49 9.46
N VAL A 259 -13.65 -21.35 8.63
CA VAL A 259 -12.29 -21.86 8.91
C VAL A 259 -11.40 -20.85 9.63
N ARG A 260 -11.69 -19.54 9.55
CA ARG A 260 -10.85 -18.46 10.09
C ARG A 260 -10.35 -18.72 11.50
N ARG A 261 -11.23 -19.06 12.44
CA ARG A 261 -10.86 -19.31 13.85
C ARG A 261 -9.90 -20.51 14.01
N ALA A 262 -10.09 -21.56 13.21
CA ALA A 262 -9.22 -22.73 13.24
C ALA A 262 -7.84 -22.42 12.63
N VAL A 263 -7.82 -21.67 11.52
CA VAL A 263 -6.59 -21.18 10.90
C VAL A 263 -5.80 -20.27 11.84
N THR A 264 -6.45 -19.32 12.53
CA THR A 264 -5.80 -18.48 13.54
C THR A 264 -5.11 -19.31 14.62
N ARG A 265 -5.82 -20.29 15.21
CA ARG A 265 -5.24 -21.18 16.23
C ARG A 265 -4.09 -22.02 15.70
N ALA A 266 -4.18 -22.48 14.46
CA ALA A 266 -3.15 -23.31 13.84
C ALA A 266 -1.87 -22.52 13.54
N ALA A 267 -2.02 -21.27 13.07
CA ALA A 267 -0.92 -20.37 12.73
C ALA A 267 -0.17 -19.88 13.97
N GLY A 268 -0.86 -19.54 15.05
CA GLY A 268 -0.26 -19.04 16.28
C GLY A 268 -1.09 -17.93 16.90
N SER A 269 -0.89 -17.65 18.20
CA SER A 269 -1.63 -16.58 18.91
C SER A 269 -1.28 -15.18 18.40
N ASP A 270 -0.13 -15.03 17.76
CA ASP A 270 0.34 -13.80 17.13
C ASP A 270 -0.15 -13.63 15.69
N ALA A 271 -0.79 -14.64 15.09
CA ALA A 271 -1.25 -14.57 13.71
C ALA A 271 -2.50 -13.69 13.55
N ALA A 272 -2.43 -12.72 12.64
CA ALA A 272 -3.60 -12.02 12.11
C ALA A 272 -4.13 -12.76 10.89
N VAL A 273 -5.45 -12.99 10.84
CA VAL A 273 -6.10 -13.69 9.72
C VAL A 273 -7.17 -12.80 9.11
N GLU A 274 -6.90 -12.38 7.88
CA GLU A 274 -7.72 -11.52 7.04
C GLU A 274 -8.52 -12.40 6.08
N ILE A 275 -9.81 -12.10 5.89
CA ILE A 275 -10.61 -12.71 4.83
C ILE A 275 -10.48 -11.80 3.63
N LEU A 276 -10.00 -12.36 2.52
CA LEU A 276 -9.78 -11.62 1.30
C LEU A 276 -11.08 -11.54 0.50
N GLY A 277 -11.37 -10.36 -0.03
CA GLY A 277 -12.57 -10.06 -0.79
C GLY A 277 -12.48 -8.66 -1.40
N PRO A 278 -13.42 -8.31 -2.30
CA PRO A 278 -13.39 -7.01 -2.99
C PRO A 278 -13.55 -5.80 -2.05
N ASP A 279 -14.12 -5.98 -0.85
CA ASP A 279 -14.30 -4.95 0.17
C ASP A 279 -13.66 -5.36 1.50
N LEU A 280 -12.96 -4.42 2.17
CA LEU A 280 -12.53 -4.62 3.55
C LEU A 280 -13.76 -4.55 4.47
N PRO A 281 -14.12 -5.63 5.19
CA PRO A 281 -15.29 -5.60 6.05
C PRO A 281 -15.06 -4.64 7.22
N VAL A 282 -16.03 -3.75 7.50
CA VAL A 282 -16.04 -2.99 8.76
C VAL A 282 -16.02 -3.98 9.93
N GLY A 283 -15.16 -3.73 10.92
CA GLY A 283 -14.94 -4.63 12.05
C GLY A 283 -13.93 -5.75 11.79
N ALA A 284 -13.32 -5.84 10.61
CA ALA A 284 -12.20 -6.75 10.36
C ALA A 284 -10.93 -6.26 11.06
N ALA A 285 -10.28 -7.15 11.82
CA ALA A 285 -8.93 -6.93 12.34
C ALA A 285 -7.91 -7.14 11.21
N GLN A 286 -6.95 -6.22 11.10
CA GLN A 286 -5.89 -6.18 10.10
C GLN A 286 -4.54 -6.00 10.80
N THR A 287 -3.43 -6.26 10.10
CA THR A 287 -2.08 -5.98 10.60
C THR A 287 -1.24 -5.28 9.56
N ALA A 288 -0.66 -4.14 9.93
CA ALA A 288 0.37 -3.47 9.17
C ALA A 288 1.76 -3.97 9.60
N VAL A 289 2.58 -4.33 8.61
CA VAL A 289 3.97 -4.77 8.79
C VAL A 289 4.85 -3.76 8.06
N VAL A 290 5.09 -2.62 8.69
CA VAL A 290 5.89 -1.54 8.09
C VAL A 290 7.36 -1.93 8.13
N VAL A 291 8.04 -1.80 7.00
CA VAL A 291 9.50 -2.07 6.85
C VAL A 291 10.30 -0.78 6.69
N GLY A 292 11.63 -0.87 6.72
CA GLY A 292 12.54 0.27 6.69
C GLY A 292 12.77 0.88 8.08
N THR A 293 13.45 2.03 8.14
CA THR A 293 13.91 2.63 9.41
C THR A 293 12.83 3.11 10.36
N VAL A 294 11.58 3.18 9.92
CA VAL A 294 10.44 3.46 10.81
C VAL A 294 9.68 2.20 11.19
N GLY A 295 9.97 1.04 10.59
CA GLY A 295 9.37 -0.23 10.94
C GLY A 295 9.53 -0.58 12.42
N GLU A 296 10.69 -0.32 13.00
CA GLU A 296 10.91 -0.47 14.45
C GLU A 296 10.10 0.54 15.28
N ALA A 297 9.96 1.79 14.82
CA ALA A 297 9.20 2.83 15.49
C ALA A 297 7.67 2.58 15.44
N VAL A 298 7.18 1.94 14.39
CA VAL A 298 5.79 1.49 14.27
C VAL A 298 5.58 0.19 15.03
N GLY A 299 6.55 -0.73 15.00
CA GLY A 299 6.41 -2.06 15.55
C GLY A 299 5.22 -2.82 14.94
N ARG A 300 4.63 -3.71 15.74
CA ARG A 300 3.45 -4.47 15.31
C ARG A 300 2.19 -3.63 15.43
N PHE A 301 1.64 -3.20 14.30
CA PHE A 301 0.43 -2.39 14.27
C PHE A 301 -0.80 -3.20 13.84
N THR A 302 -1.60 -3.61 14.82
CA THR A 302 -2.91 -4.25 14.61
C THR A 302 -4.02 -3.21 14.70
N TYR A 303 -5.03 -3.29 13.82
CA TYR A 303 -6.14 -2.34 13.82
C TYR A 303 -7.45 -2.96 13.33
N THR A 304 -8.56 -2.30 13.66
CA THR A 304 -9.91 -2.64 13.17
C THR A 304 -10.42 -1.55 12.23
N VAL A 305 -10.98 -1.93 11.09
CA VAL A 305 -11.60 -0.98 10.14
C VAL A 305 -12.90 -0.41 10.72
N LEU A 306 -13.02 0.92 10.75
CA LEU A 306 -14.24 1.64 11.12
C LEU A 306 -14.93 2.21 9.87
N GLY A 307 -16.14 2.74 10.04
CA GLY A 307 -16.83 3.49 8.99
C GLY A 307 -16.17 4.85 8.71
N GLY A 308 -16.29 5.33 7.46
CA GLY A 308 -15.85 6.66 7.05
C GLY A 308 -14.33 6.81 6.87
N GLY A 309 -13.63 5.72 6.55
CA GLY A 309 -12.18 5.74 6.29
C GLY A 309 -11.30 5.79 7.53
N ARG A 310 -11.87 5.66 8.73
CA ARG A 310 -11.13 5.61 9.99
C ARG A 310 -10.78 4.18 10.40
N ILE A 311 -9.78 4.05 11.25
CA ILE A 311 -9.42 2.78 11.87
C ILE A 311 -9.32 2.94 13.39
N ALA A 312 -9.45 1.82 14.11
CA ALA A 312 -9.17 1.73 15.54
C ALA A 312 -7.93 0.86 15.74
N PRO A 313 -6.74 1.45 15.98
CA PRO A 313 -5.56 0.71 16.37
C PRO A 313 -5.77 -0.02 17.71
N ASP A 314 -5.02 -1.09 17.93
CA ASP A 314 -5.03 -1.83 19.19
C ASP A 314 -4.73 -0.89 20.37
N PRO A 315 -5.61 -0.79 21.38
CA PRO A 315 -5.38 0.07 22.54
C PRO A 315 -4.04 -0.16 23.24
N ALA A 316 -3.54 -1.40 23.26
CA ALA A 316 -2.24 -1.72 23.84
C ALA A 316 -1.09 -1.11 23.00
N TRP A 317 -1.22 -1.13 21.67
CA TRP A 317 -0.27 -0.46 20.78
C TRP A 317 -0.28 1.06 21.00
N VAL A 318 -1.47 1.67 21.07
CA VAL A 318 -1.63 3.12 21.32
C VAL A 318 -0.97 3.52 22.63
N ALA A 319 -1.22 2.78 23.71
CA ALA A 319 -0.63 3.06 25.02
C ALA A 319 0.91 2.92 25.03
N ALA A 320 1.46 2.01 24.23
CA ALA A 320 2.90 1.78 24.17
C ALA A 320 3.64 2.74 23.22
N HIS A 321 2.98 3.25 22.17
CA HIS A 321 3.65 4.00 21.10
C HIS A 321 3.22 5.46 20.99
N ILE A 322 2.05 5.86 21.49
CA ILE A 322 1.50 7.21 21.31
C ILE A 322 1.49 7.96 22.64
N ARG A 323 1.98 9.21 22.63
CA ARG A 323 1.89 10.12 23.79
C ARG A 323 1.67 11.55 23.35
N THR A 324 1.25 12.38 24.31
CA THR A 324 1.14 13.83 24.15
C THR A 324 2.31 14.51 24.86
N GLU A 325 3.05 15.36 24.16
CA GLU A 325 4.12 16.18 24.76
C GLU A 325 4.05 17.62 24.27
N THR A 326 4.62 18.53 25.04
CA THR A 326 4.85 19.91 24.61
C THR A 326 6.15 20.00 23.82
N VAL A 327 6.09 20.62 22.64
CA VAL A 327 7.23 20.91 21.76
C VAL A 327 7.30 22.42 21.46
N PRO A 328 8.47 22.95 21.05
CA PRO A 328 8.58 24.36 20.67
C PRO A 328 7.62 24.72 19.53
N ILE A 329 7.17 25.97 19.47
CA ILE A 329 6.25 26.51 18.44
C ILE A 329 4.84 25.91 18.49
N LEU A 330 4.68 24.60 18.27
CA LEU A 330 3.39 23.91 18.13
C LEU A 330 2.65 23.68 19.46
N GLY A 331 3.35 23.77 20.59
CA GLY A 331 2.76 23.50 21.90
C GLY A 331 2.47 22.02 22.10
N SER A 332 1.26 21.67 22.51
CA SER A 332 0.89 20.28 22.83
C SER A 332 0.56 19.48 21.56
N VAL A 333 1.31 18.42 21.29
CA VAL A 333 1.10 17.53 20.14
C VAL A 333 1.00 16.07 20.58
N THR A 334 0.15 15.29 19.91
CA THR A 334 -0.04 13.84 20.16
C THR A 334 0.53 13.06 19.00
N CYS A 335 1.60 12.32 19.25
CA CYS A 335 2.42 11.65 18.24
C CYS A 335 2.97 10.31 18.73
N ASN A 336 3.65 9.58 17.84
CA ASN A 336 4.48 8.45 18.21
C ASN A 336 5.64 8.88 19.14
N ASN A 337 6.00 8.05 20.12
CA ASN A 337 7.12 8.27 21.02
C ASN A 337 8.44 8.56 20.28
N ALA A 338 8.66 7.86 19.16
CA ALA A 338 9.90 7.91 18.39
C ALA A 338 10.14 9.25 17.67
N ILE A 339 9.10 10.03 17.36
CA ILE A 339 9.24 11.29 16.62
C ILE A 339 9.72 12.45 17.51
N PHE A 340 9.49 12.38 18.82
CA PHE A 340 9.68 13.52 19.72
C PHE A 340 11.12 14.02 19.85
N PRO A 341 12.16 13.16 19.94
CA PRO A 341 13.53 13.66 20.01
C PRO A 341 13.89 14.57 18.83
N GLN A 342 13.66 14.10 17.60
CA GLN A 342 13.98 14.84 16.40
C GLN A 342 13.00 16.00 16.12
N LEU A 343 11.72 15.86 16.46
CA LEU A 343 10.75 16.95 16.34
C LEU A 343 11.15 18.14 17.23
N ARG A 344 11.58 17.88 18.47
CA ARG A 344 12.09 18.94 19.35
C ARG A 344 13.36 19.58 18.80
N ALA A 345 14.28 18.77 18.28
CA ALA A 345 15.53 19.26 17.73
C ALA A 345 15.27 20.17 16.51
N ALA A 346 14.41 19.74 15.58
CA ALA A 346 14.02 20.55 14.42
C ALA A 346 13.35 21.87 14.82
N LEU A 347 12.35 21.82 15.71
CA LEU A 347 11.64 23.02 16.13
C LEU A 347 12.51 23.96 16.96
N THR A 348 13.48 23.44 17.72
CA THR A 348 14.47 24.26 18.44
C THR A 348 15.42 24.96 17.47
N GLU A 349 15.94 24.23 16.48
CA GLU A 349 16.80 24.84 15.46
C GLU A 349 16.08 25.92 14.65
N ILE A 350 14.79 25.74 14.35
CA ILE A 350 13.96 26.77 13.70
C ILE A 350 13.83 28.02 14.59
N VAL A 351 13.68 27.85 15.91
CA VAL A 351 13.69 28.98 16.86
C VAL A 351 15.04 29.68 16.86
N ASP A 352 16.14 28.93 16.91
CA ASP A 352 17.51 29.47 16.94
C ASP A 352 17.86 30.24 15.65
N LEU A 353 17.30 29.83 14.51
CA LEU A 353 17.41 30.53 13.23
C LEU A 353 16.51 31.78 13.12
N GLY A 354 15.65 32.04 14.11
CA GLY A 354 14.71 33.16 14.09
C GLY A 354 13.51 32.95 13.17
N LEU A 355 13.22 31.71 12.77
CA LEU A 355 12.17 31.35 11.81
C LEU A 355 10.89 30.83 12.50
N ALA A 356 10.73 31.04 13.80
CA ALA A 356 9.56 30.57 14.54
C ALA A 356 8.23 31.12 14.00
N SER A 357 8.23 32.30 13.40
CA SER A 357 7.04 32.89 12.76
C SER A 357 6.61 32.20 11.47
N GLU A 358 7.51 31.44 10.83
CA GLU A 358 7.21 30.71 9.59
C GLU A 358 6.37 29.45 9.84
N ILE A 359 6.17 29.04 11.09
CA ILE A 359 5.27 27.95 11.47
C ILE A 359 4.13 28.53 12.28
N HIS A 360 2.90 28.37 11.78
CA HIS A 360 1.69 28.90 12.37
C HIS A 360 1.01 27.83 13.24
N PRO A 361 1.07 27.90 14.59
CA PRO A 361 0.53 26.83 15.44
C PRO A 361 -0.99 26.67 15.31
N GLY A 362 -1.70 27.74 14.97
CA GLY A 362 -3.14 27.71 14.72
C GLY A 362 -3.55 27.02 13.41
N GLU A 363 -2.58 26.71 12.54
CA GLU A 363 -2.78 26.06 11.24
C GLU A 363 -2.22 24.64 11.20
N TYR A 364 -1.85 24.10 12.37
CA TYR A 364 -1.41 22.72 12.55
C TYR A 364 -2.60 21.75 12.51
N ALA A 365 -2.56 20.74 11.63
CA ALA A 365 -3.63 19.75 11.48
C ALA A 365 -3.33 18.38 12.11
N GLY A 366 -2.36 18.33 13.03
CA GLY A 366 -2.14 17.18 13.90
C GLY A 366 -1.06 16.22 13.41
N CYS A 367 -0.89 15.14 14.18
CA CYS A 367 0.15 14.15 13.98
C CYS A 367 -0.39 12.73 14.00
N TYR A 368 -1.07 12.36 15.09
CA TYR A 368 -1.75 11.08 15.19
C TYR A 368 -3.23 11.19 14.82
N TYR A 369 -3.59 10.66 13.64
CA TYR A 369 -4.97 10.56 13.17
C TYR A 369 -5.18 9.24 12.40
N PRO A 370 -5.62 8.16 13.09
CA PRO A 370 -5.78 6.83 12.50
C PRO A 370 -6.84 6.74 11.39
N ARG A 371 -6.36 6.66 10.14
CA ARG A 371 -7.20 6.61 8.95
C ARG A 371 -6.52 5.98 7.74
N PHE A 372 -7.35 5.56 6.80
CA PHE A 372 -6.92 5.40 5.42
C PHE A 372 -6.78 6.76 4.73
N ILE A 373 -5.98 6.79 3.66
CA ILE A 373 -6.00 7.90 2.71
C ILE A 373 -7.38 7.96 2.05
N ALA A 374 -7.89 9.16 1.79
CA ALA A 374 -9.22 9.35 1.24
C ALA A 374 -9.39 8.57 -0.08
N GLY A 375 -10.44 7.76 -0.17
CA GLY A 375 -10.74 6.95 -1.35
C GLY A 375 -9.78 5.77 -1.57
N THR A 376 -9.02 5.35 -0.55
CA THR A 376 -8.14 4.18 -0.62
C THR A 376 -8.33 3.27 0.61
N THR A 377 -7.62 2.14 0.59
CA THR A 377 -7.45 1.23 1.74
C THR A 377 -6.00 1.23 2.23
N SER A 378 -5.18 2.19 1.78
CA SER A 378 -3.79 2.37 2.22
C SER A 378 -3.80 3.23 3.48
N LEU A 379 -3.05 2.82 4.49
CA LEU A 379 -2.92 3.60 5.72
C LEU A 379 -2.16 4.89 5.41
N SER A 380 -2.61 5.98 6.02
CA SER A 380 -1.85 7.23 6.07
C SER A 380 -0.80 7.15 7.16
N ASN A 381 0.36 7.78 6.98
CA ASN A 381 1.41 7.87 8.01
C ASN A 381 0.96 8.58 9.31
N HIS A 382 -0.10 9.39 9.25
CA HIS A 382 -0.78 9.89 10.45
C HIS A 382 -1.34 8.78 11.33
N SER A 383 -1.64 7.60 10.77
CA SER A 383 -2.12 6.44 11.56
C SER A 383 -1.07 5.87 12.48
N PHE A 384 0.20 6.10 12.19
CA PHE A 384 1.31 5.65 13.01
C PHE A 384 1.82 6.74 13.95
N GLY A 385 1.29 7.97 13.86
CA GLY A 385 1.75 9.13 14.62
C GLY A 385 3.14 9.61 14.18
N LEU A 386 3.48 9.41 12.90
CA LEU A 386 4.78 9.72 12.31
C LEU A 386 4.75 10.86 11.30
N ALA A 387 3.58 11.44 11.04
CA ALA A 387 3.39 12.57 10.13
C ALA A 387 2.95 13.83 10.87
N LEU A 388 3.09 15.00 10.24
CA LEU A 388 2.75 16.32 10.74
C LEU A 388 2.22 17.15 9.57
N ASP A 389 1.07 17.80 9.74
CA ASP A 389 0.54 18.75 8.76
C ASP A 389 0.69 20.18 9.29
N LEU A 390 1.56 20.99 8.65
CA LEU A 390 1.89 22.36 9.06
C LEU A 390 1.32 23.39 8.07
N ASN A 391 0.90 24.55 8.58
CA ASN A 391 0.45 25.72 7.81
C ASN A 391 -0.55 25.37 6.70
N VAL A 392 -1.57 24.56 7.03
CA VAL A 392 -2.48 23.94 6.05
C VAL A 392 -3.14 24.93 5.07
N PRO A 393 -3.64 26.11 5.48
CA PRO A 393 -4.32 27.02 4.58
C PRO A 393 -3.51 27.41 3.33
N GLY A 394 -2.21 27.66 3.47
CA GLY A 394 -1.28 28.00 2.39
C GLY A 394 -0.57 26.80 1.74
N ASN A 395 -0.75 25.59 2.27
CA ASN A 395 -0.01 24.40 1.86
C ASN A 395 -0.91 23.22 1.48
N GLN A 396 -2.02 23.51 0.80
CA GLN A 396 -2.96 22.48 0.38
C GLN A 396 -2.31 21.50 -0.62
N ARG A 397 -2.68 20.24 -0.52
CA ARG A 397 -2.25 19.18 -1.43
C ARG A 397 -2.57 19.51 -2.89
N GLY A 398 -1.62 19.24 -3.78
CA GLY A 398 -1.69 19.54 -5.21
C GLY A 398 -1.30 20.99 -5.57
N THR A 399 -0.82 21.78 -4.60
CA THR A 399 -0.29 23.13 -4.81
C THR A 399 1.22 23.17 -4.61
N VAL A 400 1.89 24.22 -5.07
CA VAL A 400 3.34 24.40 -4.81
C VAL A 400 3.67 24.67 -3.35
N GLY A 401 2.67 25.08 -2.56
CA GLY A 401 2.82 25.47 -1.16
C GLY A 401 3.56 26.77 -0.94
N GLU A 402 3.49 27.24 0.30
CA GLU A 402 4.13 28.46 0.80
C GLU A 402 5.14 28.17 1.92
N MET A 403 5.37 26.89 2.26
CA MET A 403 6.29 26.49 3.31
C MET A 403 7.70 27.02 3.08
N ASP A 404 8.28 27.67 4.10
CA ASP A 404 9.63 28.20 4.05
C ASP A 404 10.66 27.08 3.80
N ARG A 405 11.55 27.29 2.82
CA ARG A 405 12.48 26.25 2.38
C ARG A 405 13.63 26.00 3.36
N THR A 406 13.92 26.95 4.23
CA THR A 406 14.86 26.73 5.34
C THR A 406 14.21 25.87 6.41
N VAL A 407 12.93 26.09 6.72
CA VAL A 407 12.15 25.19 7.60
C VAL A 407 12.15 23.77 7.05
N VAL A 408 11.87 23.60 5.74
CA VAL A 408 11.94 22.28 5.08
C VAL A 408 13.30 21.63 5.28
N ALA A 409 14.39 22.34 4.96
CA ALA A 409 15.75 21.81 5.09
C ALA A 409 16.12 21.41 6.53
N VAL A 410 15.63 22.14 7.54
CA VAL A 410 15.83 21.78 8.95
C VAL A 410 15.09 20.49 9.29
N PHE A 411 13.82 20.34 8.89
CA PHE A 411 13.09 19.09 9.09
C PHE A 411 13.82 17.91 8.41
N GLU A 412 14.28 18.08 7.18
CA GLU A 412 15.03 17.04 6.45
C GLU A 412 16.33 16.63 7.15
N LYS A 413 17.10 17.62 7.63
CA LYS A 413 18.30 17.40 8.45
C LYS A 413 18.00 16.51 9.66
N TRP A 414 16.84 16.70 10.28
CA TRP A 414 16.40 15.93 11.45
C TRP A 414 15.62 14.66 11.09
N GLY A 415 15.74 14.15 9.86
CA GLY A 415 15.24 12.82 9.48
C GLY A 415 13.78 12.79 9.05
N PHE A 416 13.19 13.95 8.76
CA PHE A 416 11.89 14.04 8.12
C PHE A 416 12.03 14.06 6.59
N THR A 417 10.96 13.75 5.89
CA THR A 417 10.78 14.08 4.48
C THR A 417 9.60 15.02 4.33
N TRP A 418 9.64 15.86 3.30
CA TRP A 418 8.61 16.83 3.03
C TRP A 418 7.77 16.45 1.81
N GLY A 419 6.45 16.51 1.95
CA GLY A 419 5.52 16.07 0.92
C GLY A 419 5.47 16.99 -0.29
N GLY A 420 6.03 18.19 -0.19
CA GLY A 420 6.08 19.13 -1.31
C GLY A 420 6.91 18.65 -2.50
N ASP A 421 7.84 17.72 -2.30
CA ASP A 421 8.70 17.14 -3.33
C ASP A 421 8.12 15.89 -4.01
N TRP A 422 6.94 15.45 -3.59
CA TRP A 422 6.26 14.27 -4.14
C TRP A 422 5.65 14.52 -5.51
N ALA A 423 5.45 13.44 -6.27
CA ALA A 423 4.88 13.51 -7.62
C ALA A 423 3.47 14.13 -7.61
N PHE A 424 2.67 13.81 -6.58
CA PHE A 424 1.47 14.56 -6.24
C PHE A 424 1.67 15.30 -4.93
N THR A 425 2.32 16.47 -5.06
CA THR A 425 2.78 17.36 -3.99
C THR A 425 1.78 17.53 -2.84
N ASP A 426 2.28 17.48 -1.62
CA ASP A 426 1.54 17.67 -0.37
C ASP A 426 2.35 18.60 0.58
N PRO A 427 2.42 19.91 0.29
CA PRO A 427 3.39 20.80 0.94
C PRO A 427 3.11 21.08 2.42
N MET A 428 1.94 20.71 2.95
CA MET A 428 1.67 20.77 4.39
C MET A 428 2.32 19.60 5.14
N HIS A 429 2.58 18.50 4.44
CA HIS A 429 2.91 17.21 5.04
C HIS A 429 4.40 17.07 5.29
N PHE A 430 4.76 16.75 6.53
CA PHE A 430 6.08 16.28 6.93
C PHE A 430 5.93 14.91 7.56
N GLU A 431 6.88 14.02 7.32
CA GLU A 431 6.87 12.72 7.98
C GLU A 431 8.24 12.25 8.39
N MET A 432 8.31 11.67 9.58
CA MET A 432 9.51 11.02 10.08
C MET A 432 9.77 9.78 9.23
N ASN A 433 10.92 9.77 8.59
CA ASN A 433 11.33 8.74 7.65
C ASN A 433 12.60 8.00 8.12
N ARG A 434 13.42 8.66 8.94
CA ARG A 434 14.57 8.05 9.62
C ARG A 434 14.62 8.50 11.08
N VAL A 435 14.88 7.56 11.99
CA VAL A 435 15.21 7.88 13.37
C VAL A 435 16.56 8.58 13.41
N VAL A 436 16.60 9.82 13.87
CA VAL A 436 17.82 10.57 14.14
C VAL A 436 17.92 10.78 15.65
N ASN A 437 19.04 10.36 16.25
CA ASN A 437 19.32 10.63 17.65
C ASN A 437 19.99 12.01 17.77
N PRO A 438 19.29 13.05 18.25
CA PRO A 438 19.98 14.24 18.73
C PRO A 438 20.81 13.82 19.95
N GLY A 439 22.13 13.89 19.82
CA GLY A 439 23.10 13.36 20.79
C GLY A 439 22.89 13.82 22.23
#